data_AF-A0A1S0TE94-F1
#
_entry.id   AF-A0A1S0TE94-F1
#
_cell.length_a   1.000
_cell.length_b   1.000
_cell.length_c   1.000
_cell.angle_alpha   90.00
_cell.angle_beta   90.00
_cell.angle_gamma   90.00
#
_symmetry.space_group_name_H-M   'P 1'
#
loop_
_entity.id
_entity.type
_entity.pdbx_description
1 polymer ?
#
loop_
_entity_poly.entity_id
_entity_poly.type
_entity_poly.pdbx_seq_one_letter_code
_entity_poly.pdbx_strand_id
1 'polypeptide(L)'
;MCGLKSAAFVIIFGDAIHNFIDGIAIGASFAISNQVGIATSIAVVCHELPHELGDFAVLIESGLSIRRAMFLNFLSSLTAYGGLFLGLAAISVDSAVEILLAITAGMFLY
;
A
#
# COMPACT_ATOMS: atom_id res chain seq x y z
N MET A 1 3.12 6.81 29.55
CA MET A 1 2.95 5.61 28.70
C MET A 1 1.68 5.66 27.81
N CYS A 2 1.19 6.84 27.37
CA CYS A 2 -0.08 6.94 26.61
C CYS A 2 0.08 7.07 25.06
N GLY A 3 1.29 7.37 24.55
CA GLY A 3 1.50 7.58 23.11
C GLY A 3 1.76 6.33 22.27
N LEU A 4 2.28 5.26 22.89
CA LEU A 4 2.74 4.05 22.21
C LEU A 4 1.62 3.33 21.42
N LYS A 5 0.44 3.19 22.01
CA LYS A 5 -0.71 2.55 21.34
C LYS A 5 -1.30 3.42 20.22
N SER A 6 -1.19 4.75 20.34
CA SER A 6 -1.66 5.69 19.35
C SER A 6 -0.78 5.68 18.11
N ALA A 7 0.54 5.64 18.28
CA ALA A 7 1.50 5.56 17.17
C ALA A 7 1.32 4.26 16.38
N ALA A 8 1.21 3.12 17.06
CA ALA A 8 0.99 1.83 16.40
C ALA A 8 -0.29 1.80 15.56
N PHE A 9 -1.38 2.38 16.07
CA PHE A 9 -2.63 2.47 15.33
C PHE A 9 -2.51 3.36 14.08
N VAL A 10 -1.88 4.52 14.22
CA VAL A 10 -1.68 5.44 13.09
C VAL A 10 -0.80 4.82 12.00
N ILE A 11 0.28 4.13 12.39
CA ILE A 11 1.15 3.40 11.46
C ILE A 11 0.34 2.34 10.71
N ILE A 12 -0.29 1.40 11.40
CA ILE A 12 -1.03 0.29 10.75
C ILE A 12 -2.16 0.80 9.84
N PHE A 13 -2.89 1.83 10.29
CA PHE A 13 -3.98 2.38 9.50
C PHE A 13 -3.49 3.18 8.29
N GLY A 14 -2.44 3.98 8.46
CA GLY A 14 -1.80 4.72 7.37
C GLY A 14 -1.21 3.78 6.32
N ASP A 15 -0.48 2.77 6.79
CA ASP A 15 0.10 1.71 5.98
C ASP A 15 -0.98 0.92 5.20
N ALA A 16 -2.09 0.55 5.85
CA ALA A 16 -3.21 -0.10 5.18
C ALA A 16 -3.80 0.74 4.03
N ILE A 17 -3.84 2.08 4.16
CA ILE A 17 -4.28 2.98 3.09
C ILE A 17 -3.20 3.07 2.00
N HIS A 18 -1.93 3.18 2.38
CA HIS A 18 -0.80 3.22 1.45
C HIS A 18 -0.78 1.98 0.55
N ASN A 19 -0.76 0.80 1.16
CA ASN A 19 -0.79 -0.49 0.49
C ASN A 19 -2.00 -0.62 -0.45
N PHE A 20 -3.18 -0.14 -0.04
CA PHE A 20 -4.37 -0.13 -0.91
C PHE A 20 -4.18 0.74 -2.15
N ILE A 21 -3.58 1.92 -2.01
CA ILE A 21 -3.31 2.85 -3.12
C ILE A 21 -2.25 2.25 -4.06
N ASP A 22 -1.22 1.62 -3.52
CA ASP A 22 -0.22 0.89 -4.29
C ASP A 22 -0.84 -0.24 -5.11
N GLY A 23 -1.77 -0.97 -4.49
CA GLY A 23 -2.62 -1.95 -5.17
C GLY A 23 -3.36 -1.35 -6.36
N ILE A 24 -4.03 -0.20 -6.17
CA ILE A 24 -4.73 0.51 -7.26
C ILE A 24 -3.77 0.83 -8.39
N ALA A 25 -2.58 1.36 -8.08
CA ALA A 25 -1.58 1.72 -9.08
C ALA A 25 -1.17 0.50 -9.91
N ILE A 26 -0.92 -0.64 -9.26
CA ILE A 26 -0.59 -1.91 -9.93
C ILE A 26 -1.76 -2.37 -10.82
N GLY A 27 -2.98 -2.41 -10.28
CA GLY A 27 -4.17 -2.86 -11.01
C GLY A 27 -4.48 -2.01 -12.23
N ALA A 28 -4.46 -0.68 -12.06
CA ALA A 28 -4.66 0.27 -13.15
C ALA A 28 -3.55 0.17 -14.21
N SER A 29 -2.30 -0.06 -13.78
CA SER A 29 -1.17 -0.27 -14.69
C SER A 29 -1.32 -1.53 -15.55
N PHE A 30 -1.81 -2.64 -14.96
CA PHE A 30 -2.13 -3.85 -15.72
C PHE A 30 -3.33 -3.68 -16.65
N ALA A 31 -4.28 -2.81 -16.31
CA ALA A 31 -5.37 -2.44 -17.20
C ALA A 31 -4.89 -1.67 -18.45
N ILE A 32 -3.76 -0.95 -18.37
CA ILE A 32 -3.10 -0.32 -19.53
C ILE A 32 -2.35 -1.35 -20.36
N SER A 33 -1.39 -2.06 -19.76
CA SER A 33 -0.63 -3.12 -20.44
C SER A 33 0.16 -3.98 -19.46
N ASN A 34 0.50 -5.21 -19.86
CA ASN A 34 1.32 -6.10 -19.06
C ASN A 34 2.73 -5.54 -18.78
N GLN A 35 3.31 -4.81 -19.74
CA GLN A 35 4.63 -4.18 -19.59
C GLN A 35 4.61 -3.14 -18.47
N VAL A 36 3.60 -2.26 -18.46
CA VAL A 36 3.44 -1.20 -17.44
C VAL A 36 3.09 -1.82 -16.09
N GLY A 37 2.17 -2.79 -16.05
CA GLY A 37 1.82 -3.51 -14.83
C GLY A 37 3.01 -4.18 -14.12
N ILE A 38 3.87 -4.88 -14.88
CA ILE A 38 5.09 -5.48 -14.33
C ILE A 38 6.05 -4.41 -13.82
N ALA A 39 6.27 -3.33 -14.60
CA ALA A 39 7.15 -2.25 -14.20
C ALA A 39 6.68 -1.57 -12.90
N THR A 40 5.39 -1.26 -12.79
CA THR A 40 4.79 -0.68 -11.59
C THR A 40 4.88 -1.62 -10.40
N SER A 41 4.63 -2.93 -10.60
CA SER A 41 4.74 -3.93 -9.51
C SER A 41 6.16 -4.00 -8.94
N ILE A 42 7.17 -3.99 -9.81
CA ILE A 42 8.58 -3.98 -9.37
C ILE A 42 8.89 -2.68 -8.63
N ALA A 43 8.44 -1.54 -9.14
CA ALA A 43 8.65 -0.24 -8.50
C ALA A 43 8.04 -0.19 -7.08
N VAL A 44 6.79 -0.63 -6.95
CA VAL A 44 6.08 -0.73 -5.66
C VAL A 44 6.83 -1.64 -4.70
N VAL A 45 7.18 -2.87 -5.12
CA VAL A 45 7.95 -3.79 -4.26
C VAL A 45 9.28 -3.17 -3.80
N CYS A 46 9.94 -2.39 -4.65
CA CYS A 46 11.19 -1.74 -4.33
C CYS A 46 11.06 -0.66 -3.23
N HIS A 47 9.94 0.04 -3.11
CA HIS A 47 9.73 1.02 -2.04
C HIS A 47 8.99 0.45 -0.83
N GLU A 48 8.16 -0.58 -1.02
CA GLU A 48 7.40 -1.20 0.07
C GLU A 48 8.28 -2.03 1.00
N LEU A 49 9.27 -2.74 0.46
CA LEU A 49 10.22 -3.50 1.28
C LEU A 49 10.91 -2.62 2.35
N PRO A 50 11.50 -1.47 1.99
CA PRO A 50 12.00 -0.50 2.95
C PRO A 50 10.91 0.11 3.86
N HIS A 51 9.73 0.42 3.32
CA HIS A 51 8.63 1.07 4.05
C HIS A 51 8.14 0.17 5.20
N GLU A 52 7.80 -1.06 4.88
CA GLU A 52 7.32 -2.09 5.81
C GLU A 52 8.37 -2.41 6.89
N LEU A 53 9.66 -2.43 6.54
CA LEU A 53 10.74 -2.59 7.53
C LEU A 53 10.82 -1.40 8.50
N GLY A 54 10.55 -0.18 8.02
CA GLY A 54 10.45 1.02 8.85
C GLY A 54 9.27 0.95 9.82
N ASP A 55 8.10 0.58 9.32
CA ASP A 55 6.88 0.42 10.12
C ASP A 55 7.03 -0.67 11.17
N PHE A 56 7.63 -1.81 10.78
CA PHE A 56 7.98 -2.87 11.71
C PHE A 56 8.87 -2.34 12.85
N ALA A 57 9.90 -1.55 12.55
CA ALA A 57 10.77 -0.97 13.58
C ALA A 57 10.00 -0.05 14.54
N VAL A 58 9.12 0.81 14.01
CA VAL A 58 8.26 1.69 14.82
C VAL A 58 7.28 0.89 15.67
N LEU A 59 6.71 -0.20 15.15
CA LEU A 59 5.80 -1.07 15.90
C LEU A 59 6.50 -1.76 17.07
N ILE A 60 7.74 -2.23 16.90
CA ILE A 60 8.54 -2.79 18.01
C ILE A 60 8.85 -1.72 19.06
N GLU A 61 9.32 -0.55 18.63
CA GLU A 61 9.58 0.59 19.52
C GLU A 61 8.30 1.01 20.24
N SER A 62 7.14 0.79 19.61
CA SER A 62 5.84 1.07 20.20
C SER A 62 5.38 0.04 21.25
N GLY A 63 6.25 -0.90 21.62
CA GLY A 63 6.04 -1.89 22.67
C GLY A 63 5.33 -3.17 22.21
N LEU A 64 5.15 -3.38 20.90
CA LEU A 64 4.62 -4.64 20.39
C LEU A 64 5.72 -5.72 20.38
N SER A 65 5.34 -6.95 20.71
CA SER A 65 6.22 -8.11 20.47
C SER A 65 6.47 -8.29 18.97
N ILE A 66 7.65 -8.80 18.61
CA ILE A 66 8.05 -9.15 17.24
C ILE A 66 6.96 -9.86 16.43
N ARG A 67 6.33 -10.88 17.01
CA ARG A 67 5.26 -11.64 16.34
C ARG A 67 4.03 -10.80 16.01
N ARG A 68 3.65 -9.89 16.92
CA ARG A 68 2.48 -9.00 16.75
C ARG A 68 2.78 -7.91 15.72
N ALA A 69 3.96 -7.29 15.79
CA ALA A 69 4.35 -6.27 14.84
C ALA A 69 4.39 -6.84 13.41
N MET A 70 5.06 -7.98 13.19
CA MET A 70 5.07 -8.65 11.87
C MET A 70 3.67 -9.01 11.38
N PHE A 71 2.82 -9.56 12.27
CA PHE A 71 1.47 -9.96 11.88
C PHE A 71 0.59 -8.76 11.49
N LEU A 72 0.71 -7.64 12.21
CA LEU A 72 -0.08 -6.45 11.92
C LEU A 72 0.39 -5.74 10.65
N ASN A 73 1.71 -5.61 10.43
CA ASN A 73 2.29 -5.15 9.15
C ASN A 73 1.78 -6.00 7.99
N PHE A 74 1.92 -7.32 8.10
CA PHE A 74 1.47 -8.21 7.04
C PHE A 74 -0.04 -8.08 6.76
N LEU A 75 -0.84 -7.86 7.81
CA LEU A 75 -2.28 -7.67 7.68
C LEU A 75 -2.64 -6.34 7.00
N SER A 76 -1.89 -5.26 7.25
CA SER A 76 -2.05 -4.02 6.49
C SER A 76 -1.63 -4.20 5.03
N SER A 77 -0.55 -4.90 4.72
CA SER A 77 -0.14 -5.14 3.32
C SER A 77 -1.17 -5.94 2.50
N LEU A 78 -2.06 -6.71 3.14
CA LEU A 78 -3.12 -7.41 2.42
C LEU A 78 -4.14 -6.47 1.76
N THR A 79 -4.24 -5.20 2.18
CA THR A 79 -5.13 -4.24 1.52
C THR A 79 -4.71 -3.95 0.09
N ALA A 80 -3.43 -4.15 -0.27
CA ALA A 80 -2.94 -4.01 -1.64
C ALA A 80 -3.69 -4.91 -2.64
N TYR A 81 -4.12 -6.11 -2.22
CA TYR A 81 -4.96 -6.96 -3.08
C TYR A 81 -6.34 -6.34 -3.35
N GLY A 82 -6.92 -5.66 -2.36
CA GLY A 82 -8.17 -4.93 -2.54
C GLY A 82 -8.03 -3.80 -3.56
N GLY A 83 -6.94 -3.05 -3.46
CA GLY A 83 -6.60 -2.00 -4.41
C GLY A 83 -6.35 -2.54 -5.82
N LEU A 84 -5.60 -3.64 -5.93
CA LEU A 84 -5.33 -4.35 -7.18
C LEU A 84 -6.61 -4.72 -7.92
N PHE A 85 -7.55 -5.37 -7.23
CA PHE A 85 -8.82 -5.76 -7.85
C PHE A 85 -9.67 -4.56 -8.23
N LEU A 86 -9.66 -3.49 -7.43
CA LEU A 86 -10.34 -2.24 -7.78
C LEU A 86 -9.72 -1.59 -9.04
N GLY A 87 -8.39 -1.51 -9.11
CA GLY A 87 -7.67 -0.97 -10.27
C GLY A 87 -7.92 -1.78 -11.55
N LEU A 88 -7.97 -3.12 -11.44
CA LEU A 88 -8.32 -4.00 -12.57
C LEU A 88 -9.78 -3.83 -13.00
N ALA A 89 -10.71 -3.70 -12.04
CA ALA A 89 -12.13 -3.50 -12.34
C ALA A 89 -12.42 -2.17 -13.06
N ALA A 90 -11.53 -1.19 -12.94
CA ALA A 90 -11.67 0.10 -13.61
C ALA A 90 -11.57 0.04 -15.14
N ILE A 91 -11.11 -1.09 -15.72
CA ILE A 91 -10.96 -1.24 -17.17
C ILE A 91 -12.28 -1.12 -17.95
N SER A 92 -13.42 -1.41 -17.30
CA SER A 92 -14.74 -1.37 -17.94
C SER A 92 -15.41 0.01 -17.88
N VAL A 93 -14.76 1.01 -17.29
CA VAL A 93 -15.30 2.37 -17.13
C VAL A 93 -14.39 3.36 -17.83
N ASP A 94 -14.92 4.07 -18.81
CA ASP A 94 -14.17 5.08 -19.56
C ASP A 94 -13.50 6.09 -18.63
N SER A 95 -12.22 6.36 -18.86
CA SER A 95 -11.35 7.26 -18.07
C SER A 95 -11.14 6.92 -16.59
N ALA A 96 -11.69 5.83 -16.06
CA ALA A 96 -11.49 5.46 -14.65
C ALA A 96 -10.02 5.12 -14.35
N VAL A 97 -9.34 4.41 -15.27
CA VAL A 97 -7.91 4.06 -15.15
C VAL A 97 -7.04 5.34 -15.06
N GLU A 98 -7.32 6.34 -15.89
CA GLU A 98 -6.59 7.62 -15.93
C GLU A 98 -6.77 8.40 -14.63
N ILE A 99 -8.00 8.46 -14.12
CA ILE A 99 -8.34 9.13 -12.86
C ILE A 99 -7.65 8.43 -11.67
N LEU A 100 -7.72 7.09 -11.62
CA LEU A 100 -7.06 6.32 -10.56
C LEU A 100 -5.56 6.55 -10.57
N LEU A 101 -4.93 6.53 -11.75
CA LEU A 101 -3.50 6.80 -11.90
C LEU A 101 -3.13 8.22 -11.46
N ALA A 102 -3.94 9.22 -11.80
CA ALA A 102 -3.73 10.59 -11.35
C ALA A 102 -3.83 10.73 -9.82
N ILE A 103 -4.77 10.03 -9.18
CA ILE A 103 -4.92 10.00 -7.72
C ILE A 103 -3.69 9.33 -7.08
N THR A 104 -3.28 8.15 -7.55
CA THR A 104 -2.09 7.46 -7.03
C THR A 104 -0.83 8.28 -7.22
N ALA A 105 -0.65 8.93 -8.38
CA ALA A 105 0.50 9.80 -8.62
C ALA A 105 0.52 11.01 -7.68
N GLY A 106 -0.65 11.61 -7.40
CA GLY A 106 -0.76 12.70 -6.44
C GLY A 106 -0.38 12.29 -5.02
N MET A 107 -0.77 11.09 -4.59
CA MET A 107 -0.42 10.53 -3.28
C MET A 107 1.07 10.19 -3.16
N PHE A 108 1.72 9.71 -4.23
CA PHE A 108 3.18 9.49 -4.20
C PHE A 108 3.99 10.78 -4.13
N LEU A 109 3.44 11.88 -4.66
CA LEU A 109 4.12 13.18 -4.66
C LEU A 109 4.00 13.95 -3.34
N TYR A 110 3.04 13.59 -2.47
CA TYR A 110 2.75 14.32 -1.22
C TYR A 110 2.82 13.41 0.00
#